data_AF-A0A8T0TEQ6-F1
#
_entry.id   AF-A0A8T0TEQ6-F1
#
_cell.length_a   1.000
_cell.length_b   1.000
_cell.length_c   1.000
_cell.angle_alpha   90.00
_cell.angle_beta   90.00
_cell.angle_gamma   90.00
#
_symmetry.space_group_name_H-M   'P 1'
#
loop_
_entity.id
_entity.type
_entity.pdbx_description
1 polymer ?
#
loop_
_entity_poly.entity_id
_entity_poly.type
_entity_poly.pdbx_seq_one_letter_code
_entity_poly.pdbx_strand_id
1 'polypeptide(L)'
;MSLVASTDFSGVLASGGSGLAGQAVPRWPRTVFPAGAMTCLAVSAAAHLLACHSRRFNRLFWQLDYAGIAVMIVASFFPPVYYAFLGDAGPQLLYLSLITALGLLVVGLMLSPARSSPRLRHLRAGLFVCMALSGAVPALHALALHWGHRECHLALALELVMGLVYAAGAGFYVSRVPERWRPGKFDCVGHSHQIFHALVLVGALTHYAATAILINWREAMAAAGGAPALTL
;
A
#
# COMPACT_ATOMS: atom_id res chain seq x y z
N MET A 1 51.27 28.54 -3.18
CA MET A 1 50.79 28.10 -1.85
C MET A 1 49.39 27.54 -2.05
N SER A 2 49.28 26.25 -2.38
CA SER A 2 48.02 25.59 -2.73
C SER A 2 47.18 25.30 -1.48
N LEU A 3 45.93 25.75 -1.50
CA LEU A 3 44.89 25.38 -0.56
C LEU A 3 44.29 24.04 -0.99
N VAL A 4 44.50 22.99 -0.20
CA VAL A 4 43.72 21.75 -0.23
C VAL A 4 42.84 21.77 1.00
N ALA A 5 41.53 21.93 0.80
CA ALA A 5 40.53 21.72 1.83
C ALA A 5 40.25 20.22 1.92
N SER A 6 40.72 19.57 2.97
CA SER A 6 40.30 18.23 3.37
C SER A 6 38.94 18.32 4.04
N THR A 7 37.89 17.96 3.33
CA THR A 7 36.56 17.71 3.90
C THR A 7 36.57 16.34 4.57
N ASP A 8 36.69 16.34 5.90
CA ASP A 8 36.58 15.14 6.73
C ASP A 8 35.15 14.59 6.68
N PHE A 9 34.93 13.58 5.84
CA PHE A 9 33.65 12.88 5.69
C PHE A 9 33.39 11.86 6.84
N SER A 10 34.37 11.69 7.73
CA SER A 10 34.35 10.70 8.81
C SER A 10 33.45 11.08 10.00
N GLY A 11 33.13 12.37 10.17
CA GLY A 11 32.29 12.84 11.29
C GLY A 11 30.78 12.60 11.12
N VAL A 12 30.30 12.48 9.88
CA VAL A 12 28.86 12.30 9.58
C VAL A 12 28.42 10.84 9.73
N LEU A 13 29.35 9.89 9.60
CA LEU A 13 29.06 8.46 9.75
C LEU A 13 29.13 7.97 11.21
N ALA A 14 29.76 8.73 12.11
CA ALA A 14 29.94 8.35 13.51
C ALA A 14 28.77 8.74 14.44
N SER A 15 27.81 9.55 13.97
CA SER A 15 26.65 10.00 14.77
C SER A 15 25.36 9.20 14.53
N GLY A 16 25.37 8.20 13.64
CA GLY A 16 24.18 7.41 13.29
C GLY A 16 23.79 6.31 14.29
N GLY A 17 24.58 6.08 15.34
CA GLY A 17 24.46 4.90 16.21
C GLY A 17 23.75 5.09 17.56
N SER A 18 23.38 6.32 17.96
CA SER A 18 22.96 6.60 19.34
C SER A 18 21.73 7.53 19.46
N GLY A 19 20.83 7.53 18.48
CA GLY A 19 19.76 8.54 18.40
C GLY A 19 18.32 8.12 18.74
N LEU A 20 18.02 6.82 18.93
CA LEU A 20 16.62 6.36 19.03
C LEU A 20 16.09 6.21 20.46
N ALA A 21 16.92 6.42 21.49
CA ALA A 21 16.47 6.42 22.88
C ALA A 21 15.65 7.71 23.16
N GLY A 22 14.32 7.60 23.10
CA GLY A 22 13.40 8.67 23.55
C GLY A 22 12.75 9.54 22.47
N GLN A 23 12.96 9.29 21.17
CA GLN A 23 12.23 10.00 20.12
C GLN A 23 10.86 9.36 19.83
N ALA A 24 9.80 10.18 19.83
CA ALA A 24 8.44 9.75 19.53
C ALA A 24 8.34 9.18 18.10
N VAL A 25 7.74 8.00 17.94
CA VAL A 25 7.53 7.36 16.64
C VAL A 25 6.59 8.24 15.78
N PRO A 26 7.02 8.66 14.57
CA PRO A 26 6.17 9.48 13.70
C PRO A 26 4.88 8.76 13.29
N ARG A 27 3.74 9.45 13.43
CA ARG A 27 2.39 8.89 13.15
C ARG A 27 1.83 9.28 11.79
N TRP A 28 2.43 10.23 11.07
CA TRP A 28 1.96 10.62 9.73
C TRP A 28 1.92 9.47 8.70
N PRO A 29 2.82 8.46 8.70
CA PRO A 29 2.75 7.37 7.72
C PRO A 29 1.46 6.57 7.88
N ARG A 30 0.98 6.39 9.12
CA ARG A 30 -0.28 5.73 9.44
C ARG A 30 -1.48 6.37 8.73
N THR A 31 -1.49 7.69 8.55
CA THR A 31 -2.63 8.40 7.95
C THR A 31 -2.64 8.34 6.43
N VAL A 32 -1.51 8.02 5.79
CA VAL A 32 -1.39 7.98 4.33
C VAL A 32 -2.28 6.89 3.73
N PHE A 33 -2.24 5.67 4.29
CA PHE A 33 -3.04 4.57 3.76
C PHE A 33 -4.55 4.81 3.87
N PRO A 34 -5.13 5.17 5.04
CA PRO A 34 -6.54 5.50 5.14
C PRO A 34 -6.96 6.63 4.20
N ALA A 35 -6.15 7.69 4.05
CA ALA A 35 -6.45 8.76 3.11
C ALA A 35 -6.50 8.27 1.66
N GLY A 36 -5.54 7.44 1.25
CA GLY A 36 -5.51 6.81 -0.08
C GLY A 36 -6.70 5.86 -0.32
N ALA A 37 -7.01 5.01 0.66
CA ALA A 37 -8.13 4.08 0.60
C ALA A 37 -9.49 4.81 0.54
N MET A 38 -9.71 5.81 1.40
CA MET A 38 -10.92 6.63 1.40
C MET A 38 -11.07 7.38 0.07
N THR A 39 -9.98 7.94 -0.46
CA THR A 39 -9.99 8.61 -1.77
C THR A 39 -10.36 7.63 -2.89
N CYS A 40 -9.77 6.44 -2.92
CA CYS A 40 -10.09 5.39 -3.88
C CYS A 40 -11.59 5.02 -3.82
N LEU A 41 -12.11 4.74 -2.63
CA LEU A 41 -13.51 4.36 -2.44
C LEU A 41 -14.47 5.49 -2.79
N ALA A 42 -14.13 6.75 -2.45
CA ALA A 42 -14.94 7.91 -2.78
C ALA A 42 -14.99 8.17 -4.29
N VAL A 43 -13.83 8.09 -4.97
CA VAL A 43 -13.75 8.19 -6.43
C VAL A 43 -14.52 7.06 -7.09
N SER A 44 -14.44 5.83 -6.55
CA SER A 44 -15.20 4.69 -7.05
C SER A 44 -16.70 4.88 -6.92
N ALA A 45 -17.17 5.34 -5.75
CA ALA A 45 -18.58 5.64 -5.52
C ALA A 45 -19.09 6.73 -6.47
N ALA A 46 -18.31 7.81 -6.65
CA ALA A 46 -18.63 8.88 -7.60
C ALA A 46 -18.67 8.35 -9.03
N ALA A 47 -17.75 7.46 -9.41
CA ALA A 47 -17.71 6.86 -10.73
C ALA A 47 -18.95 6.03 -11.02
N HIS A 48 -19.35 5.16 -10.08
CA HIS A 48 -20.55 4.35 -10.20
C HIS A 48 -21.84 5.18 -10.24
N LEU A 49 -21.88 6.31 -9.54
CA LEU A 49 -23.04 7.22 -9.53
C LEU A 49 -23.13 8.05 -10.82
N LEU A 50 -22.01 8.57 -11.32
CA LEU A 50 -21.98 9.60 -12.37
C LEU A 50 -21.65 9.07 -13.77
N ALA A 51 -21.20 7.82 -13.90
CA ALA A 51 -20.83 7.23 -15.20
C ALA A 51 -22.00 7.14 -16.19
N CYS A 52 -23.25 7.11 -15.73
CA CYS A 52 -24.43 7.07 -16.61
C CYS A 52 -24.78 8.41 -17.27
N HIS A 53 -24.21 9.52 -16.80
CA HIS A 53 -24.64 10.87 -17.20
C HIS A 53 -24.33 11.19 -18.68
N SER A 54 -23.13 10.88 -19.16
CA SER A 54 -22.74 11.11 -20.57
C SER A 54 -21.56 10.24 -20.97
N ARG A 55 -21.31 10.07 -22.28
CA ARG A 55 -20.14 9.32 -22.76
C ARG A 55 -18.80 9.90 -22.25
N ARG A 56 -18.72 11.22 -22.07
CA ARG A 56 -17.52 11.90 -21.54
C ARG A 56 -17.34 11.59 -20.05
N PHE A 57 -18.41 11.70 -19.26
CA PHE A 57 -18.41 11.37 -17.84
C PHE A 57 -18.07 9.90 -17.62
N ASN A 58 -18.71 9.00 -18.36
CA ASN A 58 -18.43 7.56 -18.33
C ASN A 58 -16.93 7.28 -18.49
N ARG A 59 -16.28 7.84 -19.51
CA ARG A 59 -14.84 7.63 -19.75
C ARG A 59 -13.98 8.18 -18.61
N LEU A 60 -14.22 9.42 -18.20
CA LEU A 60 -13.45 10.08 -17.14
C LEU A 60 -13.53 9.32 -15.82
N PHE A 61 -14.75 8.98 -15.39
CA PHE A 61 -14.98 8.36 -14.10
C PHE A 61 -14.41 6.94 -14.01
N TRP A 62 -14.50 6.13 -15.08
CA TRP A 62 -13.82 4.83 -15.08
C TRP A 62 -12.29 4.97 -15.06
N GLN A 63 -11.73 5.99 -15.71
CA GLN A 63 -10.29 6.25 -15.63
C GLN A 63 -9.86 6.65 -14.21
N LEU A 64 -10.64 7.50 -13.56
CA LEU A 64 -10.41 7.92 -12.18
C LEU A 64 -10.57 6.74 -11.20
N ASP A 65 -11.56 5.88 -11.40
CA ASP A 65 -11.76 4.67 -10.59
C ASP A 65 -10.55 3.74 -10.66
N TYR A 66 -10.03 3.48 -11.87
CA TYR A 66 -8.80 2.70 -12.05
C TYR A 66 -7.54 3.38 -11.48
N ALA A 67 -7.44 4.71 -11.61
CA ALA A 67 -6.34 5.47 -11.01
C ALA A 67 -6.42 5.43 -9.47
N GLY A 68 -7.62 5.43 -8.90
CA GLY A 68 -7.86 5.29 -7.46
C GLY A 68 -7.26 4.00 -6.90
N ILE A 69 -7.41 2.88 -7.61
CA ILE A 69 -6.79 1.59 -7.22
C ILE A 69 -5.26 1.72 -7.15
N ALA A 70 -4.64 2.33 -8.16
CA ALA A 70 -3.19 2.53 -8.17
C ALA A 70 -2.72 3.42 -7.01
N VAL A 71 -3.45 4.51 -6.73
CA VAL A 71 -3.17 5.42 -5.60
C VAL A 71 -3.30 4.69 -4.26
N MET A 72 -4.33 3.87 -4.09
CA MET A 72 -4.51 3.06 -2.88
C MET A 72 -3.36 2.06 -2.67
N ILE A 73 -2.89 1.40 -3.73
CA ILE A 73 -1.74 0.49 -3.65
C ILE A 73 -0.47 1.25 -3.28
N VAL A 74 -0.21 2.41 -3.87
CA VAL A 74 0.96 3.23 -3.47
C VAL A 74 0.86 3.61 -2.00
N ALA A 75 -0.29 4.13 -1.57
CA ALA A 75 -0.52 4.57 -0.20
C ALA A 75 -0.37 3.43 0.82
N SER A 76 -0.70 2.18 0.47
CA SER A 76 -0.56 1.02 1.36
C SER A 76 0.89 0.62 1.61
N PHE A 77 1.83 1.01 0.74
CA PHE A 77 3.25 0.70 0.97
C PHE A 77 3.87 1.64 2.01
N PHE A 78 3.35 2.85 2.17
CA PHE A 78 3.96 3.87 3.04
C PHE A 78 4.08 3.42 4.50
N PRO A 79 2.99 3.05 5.21
CA PRO A 79 3.11 2.64 6.60
C PRO A 79 4.05 1.43 6.84
N PRO A 80 3.83 0.24 6.23
CA PRO A 80 4.61 -0.94 6.57
C PRO A 80 6.08 -0.78 6.19
N VAL A 81 6.41 -0.18 5.04
CA VAL A 81 7.81 0.07 4.66
C VAL A 81 8.44 1.10 5.60
N TYR A 82 7.74 2.18 5.93
CA TYR A 82 8.27 3.20 6.84
C TYR A 82 8.60 2.60 8.21
N TYR A 83 7.68 1.82 8.79
CA TYR A 83 7.88 1.24 10.11
C TYR A 83 8.81 0.02 10.09
N ALA A 84 8.87 -0.77 9.02
CA ALA A 84 9.80 -1.89 8.90
C ALA A 84 11.26 -1.42 8.81
N PHE A 85 11.53 -0.32 8.12
CA PHE A 85 12.88 0.23 7.91
C PHE A 85 13.14 1.50 8.74
N LEU A 86 12.41 1.67 9.85
CA LEU A 86 12.62 2.81 10.74
C LEU A 86 14.05 2.79 11.28
N GLY A 87 14.81 3.86 11.04
CA GLY A 87 16.23 3.97 11.38
C GLY A 87 17.20 3.62 10.25
N ASP A 88 16.72 3.10 9.11
CA ASP A 88 17.53 2.82 7.92
C ASP A 88 16.94 3.49 6.67
N ALA A 89 17.44 4.68 6.35
CA ALA A 89 16.94 5.52 5.26
C ALA A 89 17.16 4.91 3.86
N GLY A 90 18.16 4.04 3.68
CA GLY A 90 18.52 3.47 2.38
C GLY A 90 17.38 2.64 1.75
N PRO A 91 17.04 1.47 2.33
CA PRO A 91 15.95 0.62 1.82
C PRO A 91 14.60 1.33 1.91
N GLN A 92 14.37 2.15 2.95
CA GLN A 92 13.14 2.91 3.10
C GLN A 92 12.88 3.84 1.90
N LEU A 93 13.86 4.68 1.55
CA LEU A 93 13.73 5.61 0.43
C LEU A 93 13.65 4.87 -0.90
N LEU A 94 14.44 3.80 -1.07
CA LEU A 94 14.44 2.98 -2.28
C LEU A 94 13.04 2.41 -2.56
N TYR A 95 12.45 1.68 -1.61
CA TYR A 95 11.17 1.02 -1.83
C TYR A 95 10.02 2.01 -1.99
N LEU A 96 9.98 3.08 -1.19
CA LEU A 96 8.95 4.11 -1.31
C LEU A 96 9.05 4.89 -2.63
N SER A 97 10.27 5.16 -3.11
CA SER A 97 10.47 5.83 -4.41
C SER A 97 10.07 4.92 -5.56
N LEU A 98 10.45 3.63 -5.51
CA LEU A 98 10.11 2.66 -6.56
C LEU A 98 8.59 2.48 -6.70
N ILE A 99 7.86 2.27 -5.60
CA ILE A 99 6.40 2.11 -5.67
C ILE A 99 5.72 3.40 -6.11
N THR A 100 6.22 4.56 -5.67
CA THR A 100 5.66 5.86 -6.09
C THR A 100 5.88 6.08 -7.59
N ALA A 101 7.07 5.83 -8.11
CA ALA A 101 7.38 5.95 -9.54
C ALA A 101 6.53 4.97 -10.38
N LEU A 102 6.41 3.72 -9.94
CA LEU A 102 5.56 2.72 -10.58
C LEU A 102 4.08 3.13 -10.55
N GLY A 103 3.60 3.67 -9.44
CA GLY A 103 2.25 4.19 -9.29
C GLY A 103 1.95 5.37 -10.21
N LEU A 104 2.86 6.33 -10.31
CA LEU A 104 2.74 7.46 -11.25
C LEU A 104 2.67 6.98 -12.70
N LEU A 105 3.51 6.00 -13.06
CA LEU A 105 3.46 5.38 -14.38
C LEU A 105 2.08 4.74 -14.63
N VAL A 106 1.60 3.92 -13.69
CA VAL A 106 0.30 3.23 -13.84
C VAL A 106 -0.87 4.23 -13.88
N VAL A 107 -0.87 5.28 -13.05
CA VAL A 107 -1.88 6.35 -13.10
C VAL A 107 -1.86 7.04 -14.47
N GLY A 108 -0.68 7.42 -14.98
CA GLY A 108 -0.55 8.00 -16.32
C GLY A 108 -1.09 7.07 -17.43
N LEU A 109 -0.83 5.77 -17.31
CA LEU A 109 -1.38 4.76 -18.22
C LEU A 109 -2.91 4.65 -18.13
N MET A 110 -3.49 4.75 -16.93
CA MET A 110 -4.94 4.66 -16.71
C MET A 110 -5.69 5.90 -17.18
N LEU A 111 -5.09 7.08 -17.02
CA LEU A 111 -5.68 8.34 -17.48
C LEU A 111 -5.59 8.53 -19.01
N SER A 112 -4.83 7.68 -19.72
CA SER A 112 -4.75 7.69 -21.18
C SER A 112 -6.04 7.18 -21.84
N PRO A 113 -6.71 7.98 -22.71
CA PRO A 113 -7.96 7.60 -23.37
C PRO A 113 -7.87 6.32 -24.23
N ALA A 114 -6.67 6.01 -24.74
CA ALA A 114 -6.42 4.83 -25.57
C ALA A 114 -6.47 3.51 -24.78
N ARG A 115 -6.31 3.56 -23.44
CA ARG A 115 -6.15 2.36 -22.59
C ARG A 115 -7.36 2.01 -21.72
N SER A 116 -8.44 2.78 -21.79
CA SER A 116 -9.68 2.58 -21.02
C SER A 116 -10.64 1.53 -21.63
N SER A 117 -10.26 0.90 -22.74
CA SER A 117 -11.09 -0.09 -23.44
C SER A 117 -11.37 -1.33 -22.57
N PRO A 118 -12.58 -1.94 -22.66
CA PRO A 118 -12.89 -3.22 -22.01
C PRO A 118 -11.92 -4.35 -22.39
N ARG A 119 -11.33 -4.29 -23.60
CA ARG A 119 -10.36 -5.28 -24.10
C ARG A 119 -9.07 -5.34 -23.27
N LEU A 120 -8.75 -4.25 -22.57
CA LEU A 120 -7.52 -4.13 -21.78
C LEU A 120 -7.73 -4.47 -20.29
N ARG A 121 -8.86 -5.09 -19.93
CA ARG A 121 -9.15 -5.46 -18.52
C ARG A 121 -8.09 -6.37 -17.92
N HIS A 122 -7.57 -7.31 -18.70
CA HIS A 122 -6.53 -8.25 -18.27
C HIS A 122 -5.18 -7.55 -18.06
N LEU A 123 -4.85 -6.59 -18.93
CA LEU A 123 -3.65 -5.75 -18.77
C LEU A 123 -3.75 -4.92 -17.48
N ARG A 124 -4.89 -4.28 -17.21
CA ARG A 124 -5.10 -3.50 -15.98
C ARG A 124 -4.98 -4.37 -14.73
N ALA A 125 -5.67 -5.51 -14.70
CA ALA A 125 -5.56 -6.46 -13.60
C ALA A 125 -4.11 -6.93 -13.40
N GLY A 126 -3.40 -7.25 -14.47
CA GLY A 126 -1.99 -7.62 -14.43
C GLY A 126 -1.11 -6.51 -13.85
N LEU A 127 -1.29 -5.25 -14.25
CA LEU A 127 -0.54 -4.12 -13.71
C LEU A 127 -0.76 -3.95 -12.20
N PHE A 128 -2.01 -4.00 -11.73
CA PHE A 128 -2.31 -3.89 -10.30
C PHE A 128 -1.76 -5.07 -9.50
N VAL A 129 -1.85 -6.29 -10.04
CA VAL A 129 -1.26 -7.48 -9.42
C VAL A 129 0.26 -7.35 -9.35
N CYS A 130 0.94 -6.92 -10.40
CA CYS A 130 2.39 -6.70 -10.38
C CYS A 130 2.79 -5.63 -9.35
N MET A 131 2.04 -4.52 -9.26
CA MET A 131 2.26 -3.52 -8.22
C MET A 131 2.13 -4.13 -6.82
N ALA A 132 1.07 -4.89 -6.56
CA ALA A 132 0.86 -5.52 -5.25
C ALA A 132 1.96 -6.56 -4.93
N LEU A 133 2.30 -7.43 -5.89
CA LEU A 133 3.34 -8.45 -5.72
C LEU A 133 4.74 -7.86 -5.52
N SER A 134 5.00 -6.64 -6.01
CA SER A 134 6.27 -5.95 -5.73
C SER A 134 6.50 -5.74 -4.23
N GLY A 135 5.44 -5.72 -3.42
CA GLY A 135 5.50 -5.62 -1.96
C GLY A 135 6.10 -6.85 -1.26
N ALA A 136 6.18 -8.00 -1.94
CA ALA A 136 6.84 -9.19 -1.41
C ALA A 136 8.34 -8.92 -1.14
N VAL A 137 9.00 -8.11 -1.98
CA VAL A 137 10.43 -7.79 -1.83
C VAL A 137 10.73 -7.04 -0.52
N PRO A 138 10.12 -5.86 -0.24
CA PRO A 138 10.35 -5.17 1.03
C PRO A 138 9.85 -5.98 2.23
N ALA A 139 8.79 -6.78 2.10
CA ALA A 139 8.28 -7.62 3.18
C ALA A 139 9.27 -8.72 3.58
N LEU A 140 9.86 -9.43 2.60
CA LEU A 140 10.87 -10.45 2.85
C LEU A 140 12.17 -9.86 3.39
N HIS A 141 12.58 -8.69 2.88
CA HIS A 141 13.74 -7.98 3.40
C HIS A 141 13.51 -7.54 4.85
N ALA A 142 12.35 -6.97 5.18
CA ALA A 142 11.98 -6.62 6.54
C ALA A 142 11.96 -7.84 7.48
N LEU A 143 11.43 -8.97 7.01
CA LEU A 143 11.39 -10.22 7.78
C LEU A 143 12.81 -10.74 8.07
N ALA A 144 13.72 -10.65 7.10
CA ALA A 144 15.10 -11.07 7.28
C ALA A 144 15.83 -10.22 8.32
N LEU A 145 15.57 -8.91 8.35
CA LEU A 145 16.15 -7.99 9.34
C LEU A 145 15.57 -8.19 10.75
N HIS A 146 14.27 -8.46 10.85
CA HIS A 146 13.54 -8.49 12.12
C HIS A 146 13.04 -9.89 12.50
N TRP A 147 13.80 -10.93 12.12
CA TRP A 147 13.39 -12.33 12.25
C TRP A 147 12.97 -12.74 13.67
N GLY A 148 13.61 -12.14 14.69
CA GLY A 148 13.33 -12.42 16.11
C GLY A 148 12.06 -11.77 16.67
N HIS A 149 11.36 -10.92 15.90
CA HIS A 149 10.20 -10.19 16.38
C HIS A 149 8.89 -10.80 15.89
N ARG A 150 8.08 -11.30 16.84
CA ARG A 150 6.76 -11.92 16.57
C ARG A 150 5.83 -10.99 15.80
N GLU A 151 5.93 -9.70 16.05
CA GLU A 151 5.10 -8.64 15.46
C GLU A 151 5.32 -8.55 13.94
N CYS A 152 6.54 -8.76 13.47
CA CYS A 152 6.87 -8.80 12.05
C CYS A 152 6.25 -10.03 11.36
N HIS A 153 6.28 -11.20 12.01
CA HIS A 153 5.61 -12.41 11.51
C HIS A 153 4.10 -12.25 11.45
N LEU A 154 3.49 -11.66 12.49
CA LEU A 154 2.05 -11.43 12.54
C LEU A 154 1.60 -10.41 11.49
N ALA A 155 2.34 -9.31 11.34
CA ALA A 155 2.09 -8.32 10.30
C ALA A 155 2.19 -8.96 8.91
N LEU A 156 3.24 -9.73 8.63
CA LEU A 156 3.39 -10.45 7.36
C LEU A 156 2.24 -11.44 7.13
N ALA A 157 1.82 -12.20 8.14
CA ALA A 157 0.69 -13.11 8.02
C ALA A 157 -0.60 -12.38 7.64
N LEU A 158 -0.87 -11.20 8.23
CA LEU A 158 -2.01 -10.38 7.86
C LEU A 158 -1.89 -9.78 6.46
N GLU A 159 -0.69 -9.37 6.03
CA GLU A 159 -0.46 -8.92 4.64
C GLU A 159 -0.68 -10.05 3.63
N LEU A 160 -0.33 -11.30 3.97
CA LEU A 160 -0.66 -12.47 3.15
C LEU A 160 -2.16 -12.74 3.09
N VAL A 161 -2.87 -12.63 4.23
CA VAL A 161 -4.33 -12.73 4.27
C VAL A 161 -4.97 -11.64 3.42
N MET A 162 -4.51 -10.39 3.54
CA MET A 162 -4.94 -9.29 2.66
C MET A 162 -4.71 -9.64 1.18
N GLY A 163 -3.53 -10.14 0.82
CA GLY A 163 -3.20 -10.55 -0.53
C GLY A 163 -4.15 -11.62 -1.08
N LEU A 164 -4.49 -12.63 -0.26
CA LEU A 164 -5.45 -13.67 -0.61
C LEU A 164 -6.88 -13.12 -0.78
N VAL A 165 -7.31 -12.21 0.09
CA VAL A 165 -8.61 -11.54 0.01
C VAL A 165 -8.72 -10.72 -1.27
N TYR A 166 -7.68 -9.94 -1.62
CA TYR A 166 -7.66 -9.21 -2.89
C TYR A 166 -7.61 -10.13 -4.11
N ALA A 167 -6.84 -11.22 -4.06
CA ALA A 167 -6.80 -12.21 -5.13
C ALA A 167 -8.18 -12.86 -5.35
N ALA A 168 -8.88 -13.20 -4.26
CA ALA A 168 -10.25 -13.71 -4.32
C ALA A 168 -11.20 -12.67 -4.95
N GLY A 169 -11.13 -11.41 -4.52
CA GLY A 169 -11.91 -10.31 -5.10
C GLY A 169 -11.66 -10.14 -6.60
N ALA A 170 -10.39 -10.12 -7.01
CA ALA A 170 -10.01 -10.06 -8.42
C ALA A 170 -10.54 -11.28 -9.20
N GLY A 171 -10.54 -12.46 -8.58
CA GLY A 171 -11.13 -13.69 -9.10
C GLY A 171 -12.63 -13.53 -9.39
N PHE A 172 -13.41 -13.02 -8.44
CA PHE A 172 -14.83 -12.70 -8.65
C PHE A 172 -15.01 -11.70 -9.80
N TYR A 173 -14.29 -10.57 -9.77
CA TYR A 173 -14.36 -9.53 -10.80
C TYR A 173 -14.06 -10.05 -12.23
N VAL A 174 -13.02 -10.87 -12.37
CA VAL A 174 -12.63 -11.42 -13.68
C VAL A 174 -13.62 -12.48 -14.15
N SER A 175 -13.99 -13.42 -13.29
CA SER A 175 -14.84 -14.57 -13.61
C SER A 175 -16.32 -14.23 -13.83
N ARG A 176 -16.78 -13.09 -13.28
CA ARG A 176 -18.19 -12.64 -13.29
C ARG A 176 -19.14 -13.63 -12.64
N VAL A 177 -18.69 -14.31 -11.59
CA VAL A 177 -19.50 -15.23 -10.79
C VAL A 177 -20.07 -14.45 -9.60
N PRO A 178 -21.36 -14.59 -9.24
CA PRO A 178 -22.31 -15.62 -9.69
C PRO A 178 -23.19 -15.25 -10.89
N GLU A 179 -23.17 -14.00 -11.39
CA GLU A 179 -24.07 -13.54 -12.44
C GLU A 179 -23.90 -14.29 -13.78
N ARG A 180 -22.69 -14.82 -14.04
CA ARG A 180 -22.42 -15.70 -15.18
C ARG A 180 -23.19 -17.02 -15.10
N TRP A 181 -23.46 -17.54 -13.90
CA TRP A 181 -24.16 -18.81 -13.71
C TRP A 181 -25.67 -18.65 -13.76
N ARG A 182 -26.20 -17.51 -13.33
CA ARG A 182 -27.65 -17.23 -13.30
C ARG A 182 -27.91 -15.80 -13.79
N PRO A 183 -27.88 -15.55 -15.11
CA PRO A 183 -28.20 -14.24 -15.67
C PRO A 183 -29.59 -13.77 -15.21
N GLY A 184 -29.75 -12.49 -14.88
CA GLY A 184 -31.00 -11.91 -14.41
C GLY A 184 -31.25 -12.00 -12.89
N LYS A 185 -30.59 -12.92 -12.17
CA LYS A 185 -30.84 -13.12 -10.73
C LYS A 185 -30.07 -12.13 -9.84
N PHE A 186 -28.91 -11.68 -10.29
CA PHE A 186 -27.97 -10.86 -9.51
C PHE A 186 -27.87 -9.42 -10.04
N ASP A 187 -28.85 -8.97 -10.82
CA ASP A 187 -28.78 -7.68 -11.53
C ASP A 187 -28.71 -6.46 -10.58
N CYS A 188 -29.33 -6.55 -9.40
CA CYS A 188 -29.33 -5.48 -8.41
C CYS A 188 -28.39 -5.73 -7.21
N VAL A 189 -28.34 -6.97 -6.71
CA VAL A 189 -27.61 -7.33 -5.48
C VAL A 189 -26.87 -8.66 -5.67
N GLY A 190 -25.63 -8.71 -5.17
CA GLY A 190 -24.83 -9.93 -5.09
C GLY A 190 -24.07 -10.30 -6.37
N HIS A 191 -24.00 -9.41 -7.36
CA HIS A 191 -23.13 -9.62 -8.52
C HIS A 191 -21.65 -9.47 -8.15
N SER A 192 -20.78 -10.07 -8.96
CA SER A 192 -19.32 -10.16 -8.72
C SER A 192 -18.66 -8.84 -8.36
N HIS A 193 -19.08 -7.74 -9.00
CA HIS A 193 -18.50 -6.42 -8.77
C HIS A 193 -18.85 -5.84 -7.39
N GLN A 194 -20.02 -6.14 -6.83
CA GLN A 194 -20.33 -5.79 -5.43
C GLN A 194 -19.50 -6.61 -4.46
N ILE A 195 -19.35 -7.92 -4.73
CA ILE A 195 -18.50 -8.82 -3.93
C ILE A 195 -17.05 -8.35 -3.96
N PHE A 196 -16.55 -7.93 -5.12
CA PHE A 196 -15.23 -7.35 -5.29
C PHE A 196 -15.03 -6.14 -4.37
N HIS A 197 -15.93 -5.16 -4.39
CA HIS A 197 -15.86 -3.98 -3.52
C HIS A 197 -15.87 -4.34 -2.02
N ALA A 198 -16.72 -5.29 -1.61
CA ALA A 198 -16.75 -5.77 -0.23
C ALA A 198 -15.40 -6.39 0.18
N LEU A 199 -14.80 -7.21 -0.68
CA LEU A 199 -13.49 -7.80 -0.42
C LEU A 199 -12.36 -6.76 -0.44
N VAL A 200 -12.48 -5.70 -1.26
CA VAL A 200 -11.54 -4.57 -1.22
C VAL A 200 -11.54 -3.91 0.17
N LEU A 201 -12.72 -3.70 0.76
CA LEU A 201 -12.85 -3.14 2.12
C LEU A 201 -12.26 -4.08 3.18
N VAL A 202 -12.56 -5.38 3.11
CA VAL A 202 -12.00 -6.38 4.05
C VAL A 202 -10.47 -6.43 3.95
N GLY A 203 -9.91 -6.41 2.74
CA GLY A 203 -8.47 -6.31 2.51
C GLY A 203 -7.89 -5.05 3.13
N ALA A 204 -8.51 -3.90 2.91
CA ALA A 204 -8.05 -2.63 3.47
C ALA A 204 -8.05 -2.61 5.01
N LEU A 205 -9.08 -3.19 5.65
CA LEU A 205 -9.13 -3.33 7.11
C LEU A 205 -8.06 -4.29 7.63
N THR A 206 -7.78 -5.38 6.90
CA THR A 206 -6.74 -6.36 7.25
C THR A 206 -5.36 -5.72 7.19
N HIS A 207 -5.08 -4.95 6.14
CA HIS A 207 -3.86 -4.16 6.00
C HIS A 207 -3.68 -3.12 7.11
N TYR A 208 -4.76 -2.42 7.47
CA TYR A 208 -4.74 -1.46 8.56
C TYR A 208 -4.40 -2.12 9.91
N ALA A 209 -4.94 -3.32 10.16
CA ALA A 209 -4.59 -4.11 11.34
C ALA A 209 -3.10 -4.53 11.35
N ALA A 210 -2.56 -4.97 10.20
CA ALA A 210 -1.14 -5.31 10.06
C ALA A 210 -0.24 -4.10 10.36
N THR A 211 -0.58 -2.94 9.80
CA THR A 211 0.11 -1.66 10.06
C THR A 211 0.04 -1.27 11.53
N ALA A 212 -1.11 -1.43 12.19
CA ALA A 212 -1.26 -1.11 13.61
C ALA A 212 -0.33 -1.96 14.49
N ILE A 213 -0.14 -3.24 14.17
CA ILE A 213 0.82 -4.12 14.87
C ILE A 213 2.25 -3.59 14.73
N LEU A 214 2.67 -3.21 13.52
CA LEU A 214 4.01 -2.66 13.29
C LEU A 214 4.25 -1.35 14.03
N ILE A 215 3.25 -0.47 14.10
CA ILE A 215 3.34 0.79 14.83
C ILE A 215 3.48 0.53 16.33
N ASN A 216 2.61 -0.31 16.88
CA ASN A 216 2.62 -0.62 18.31
C ASN A 216 3.96 -1.27 18.71
N TRP A 217 4.51 -2.13 17.86
CA TRP A 217 5.84 -2.69 18.05
C TRP A 217 6.92 -1.61 18.12
N ARG A 218 6.93 -0.66 17.17
CA ARG A 218 7.90 0.45 17.18
C ARG A 218 7.74 1.37 18.37
N GLU A 219 6.51 1.70 18.76
CA GLU A 219 6.22 2.50 19.95
C GLU A 219 6.71 1.80 21.23
N ALA A 220 6.49 0.48 21.35
CA ALA A 220 6.97 -0.31 22.47
C ALA A 220 8.51 -0.35 22.55
N MET A 221 9.19 -0.51 21.40
CA MET A 221 10.65 -0.48 21.32
C MET A 221 11.22 0.90 21.71
N ALA A 222 10.60 1.99 21.25
CA ALA A 222 11.01 3.35 21.62
C ALA A 222 10.81 3.63 23.12
N ALA A 223 9.71 3.13 23.71
CA ALA A 223 9.46 3.24 25.14
C ALA A 223 10.47 2.45 25.98
N ALA A 224 10.81 1.23 25.55
CA ALA A 224 11.81 0.39 26.24
C ALA A 224 13.22 0.97 26.16
N GLY A 225 13.60 1.59 25.04
CA GLY A 225 14.90 2.27 24.87
C GLY A 225 15.00 3.61 25.61
N GLY A 226 13.90 4.17 26.08
CA GLY A 226 13.84 5.41 26.86
C GLY A 226 13.74 5.22 28.38
N ALA A 227 13.60 3.98 28.87
CA ALA A 227 13.57 3.71 30.30
C ALA A 227 14.99 3.77 30.89
N PRO A 228 15.28 4.60 31.91
CA PRO A 228 16.58 4.58 32.57
C PRO A 228 16.79 3.20 33.18
N ALA A 229 17.94 2.60 32.91
CA ALA A 229 18.36 1.36 33.55
C ALA A 229 18.40 1.59 35.07
N LEU A 230 17.41 1.08 35.79
CA LEU A 230 17.46 0.97 37.24
C LEU A 230 18.52 -0.07 37.57
N THR A 231 19.75 0.39 37.72
CA THR A 231 20.84 -0.38 38.33
C THR A 231 20.50 -0.56 39.81
N LEU A 232 20.11 -1.79 40.17
CA LEU A 232 20.20 -2.32 41.53
C LEU A 232 21.64 -2.76 41.82
#